data_AF-A0A562J5F8-F1
#
_entry.id   AF-A0A562J5F8-F1
#
_cell.length_a   1.000
_cell.length_b   1.000
_cell.length_c   1.000
_cell.angle_alpha   90.00
_cell.angle_beta   90.00
_cell.angle_gamma   90.00
#
_symmetry.space_group_name_H-M   'P 1'
#
loop_
_entity.id
_entity.type
_entity.pdbx_description
1 polymer ?
#
loop_
_entity_poly.entity_id
_entity_poly.type
_entity_poly.pdbx_seq_one_letter_code
_entity_poly.pdbx_strand_id
1 'polypeptide(L)'
;MDLSSKKTAIIVMITILWLTINFLGWNDYYLVSMYLGVVLMLLYMMLGIAKQGILSKKLFFYCLIPWAVIWIASFTLADYYAALFAGAMPSFTILGFHPSFASIVVGYWIGGMLTLTIMYYNLKDEWLSQKDWDDFVKKIASIDETEKGGAQ
;
A
#
# COMPACT_ATOMS: atom_id res chain seq x y z
N MET A 1 6.97 0.62 16.35
CA MET A 1 5.65 0.12 16.78
C MET A 1 5.71 -1.38 16.67
N ASP A 2 5.54 -2.07 17.79
CA ASP A 2 5.62 -3.53 17.82
C ASP A 2 4.31 -4.13 17.28
N LEU A 3 4.43 -4.98 16.27
CA LEU A 3 3.37 -5.72 15.61
C LEU A 3 3.47 -7.23 15.89
N SER A 4 4.51 -7.71 16.56
CA SER A 4 4.78 -9.15 16.77
C SER A 4 3.59 -9.87 17.43
N SER A 5 3.11 -9.34 18.54
CA SER A 5 1.94 -9.85 19.28
C SER A 5 0.61 -9.62 18.56
N LYS A 6 0.58 -8.75 17.55
CA LYS A 6 -0.64 -8.36 16.82
C LYS A 6 -0.73 -8.97 15.43
N LYS A 7 0.31 -9.67 14.96
CA LYS A 7 0.39 -10.21 13.60
C LYS A 7 -0.82 -11.06 13.25
N THR A 8 -1.20 -12.00 14.12
CA THR A 8 -2.38 -12.85 13.91
C THR A 8 -3.66 -12.03 13.81
N ALA A 9 -3.86 -11.06 14.69
CA ALA A 9 -5.03 -10.18 14.66
C ALA A 9 -5.09 -9.34 13.37
N ILE A 10 -3.96 -8.82 12.90
CA ILE A 10 -3.88 -8.07 11.64
C ILE A 10 -4.24 -8.97 10.46
N ILE A 11 -3.73 -10.22 10.41
CA ILE A 11 -4.07 -11.17 9.35
C ILE A 11 -5.57 -11.49 9.35
N VAL A 12 -6.15 -11.77 10.52
CA VAL A 12 -7.60 -12.00 10.65
C VAL A 12 -8.40 -10.79 10.18
N MET A 13 -7.98 -9.59 10.57
CA MET A 13 -8.61 -8.34 10.13
C MET A 13 -8.52 -8.15 8.62
N ILE A 14 -7.37 -8.45 8.01
CA ILE A 14 -7.18 -8.44 6.55
C ILE A 14 -8.18 -9.39 5.88
N THR A 15 -8.33 -10.62 6.38
CA THR A 15 -9.28 -11.60 5.83
C THR A 15 -10.73 -11.10 5.94
N ILE A 16 -11.12 -10.55 7.09
CA ILE A 16 -12.46 -9.98 7.29
C ILE A 16 -12.71 -8.81 6.35
N LEU A 17 -11.75 -7.88 6.24
CA LEU A 17 -11.83 -6.74 5.33
C LEU A 17 -11.97 -7.21 3.89
N TRP A 18 -11.21 -8.20 3.46
CA TRP A 18 -11.30 -8.75 2.12
C TRP A 18 -12.70 -9.28 1.81
N LEU A 19 -13.28 -10.10 2.70
CA LEU A 19 -14.66 -10.60 2.54
C LEU A 19 -15.68 -9.47 2.53
N THR A 20 -15.51 -8.48 3.41
CA THR A 20 -16.40 -7.32 3.52
C THR A 20 -16.38 -6.47 2.25
N ILE A 21 -15.20 -6.19 1.70
CA ILE A 21 -15.01 -5.41 0.47
C ILE A 21 -15.72 -6.10 -0.71
N ASN A 22 -15.56 -7.42 -0.85
CA ASN A 22 -16.23 -8.17 -1.91
C ASN A 22 -17.75 -8.13 -1.75
N PHE A 23 -18.25 -8.38 -0.54
CA PHE A 23 -19.68 -8.33 -0.25
C PHE A 23 -20.27 -6.94 -0.55
N LEU A 24 -19.63 -5.87 -0.08
CA LEU A 24 -20.08 -4.50 -0.32
C LEU A 24 -20.00 -4.14 -1.81
N GLY A 25 -18.95 -4.58 -2.50
CA GLY A 25 -18.79 -4.39 -3.95
C GLY A 25 -19.90 -5.06 -4.76
N TRP A 26 -20.37 -6.24 -4.35
CA TRP A 26 -21.50 -6.92 -5.00
C TRP A 26 -22.86 -6.27 -4.73
N ASN A 27 -22.97 -5.43 -3.70
CA ASN A 27 -24.21 -4.75 -3.31
C ASN A 27 -24.16 -3.24 -3.64
N ASP A 28 -23.40 -2.87 -4.66
CA ASP A 28 -23.28 -1.49 -5.18
C ASP A 28 -22.73 -0.44 -4.20
N TYR A 29 -22.14 -0.84 -3.06
CA TYR A 29 -21.48 0.07 -2.11
C TYR A 29 -20.03 0.36 -2.51
N TYR A 30 -19.80 0.73 -3.77
CA TYR A 30 -18.48 0.78 -4.40
C TYR A 30 -17.48 1.71 -3.69
N LEU A 31 -17.87 2.94 -3.35
CA LEU A 31 -16.96 3.91 -2.74
C LEU A 31 -16.51 3.45 -1.35
N VAL A 32 -17.42 2.89 -0.55
CA VAL A 32 -17.10 2.34 0.77
C VAL A 32 -16.14 1.16 0.63
N SER A 33 -16.37 0.27 -0.34
CA SER A 33 -15.47 -0.85 -0.66
C SER A 33 -14.06 -0.36 -1.01
N MET A 34 -13.94 0.73 -1.78
CA MET A 34 -12.64 1.31 -2.13
C MET A 34 -11.91 1.87 -0.90
N TYR A 35 -12.61 2.58 0.00
CA TYR A 35 -12.00 3.06 1.25
C TYR A 35 -11.52 1.93 2.15
N LEU A 36 -12.32 0.87 2.30
CA LEU A 36 -11.89 -0.32 3.04
C LEU A 36 -10.71 -1.02 2.35
N GLY A 37 -10.65 -0.98 1.01
CA GLY A 37 -9.50 -1.44 0.23
C GLY A 37 -8.22 -0.69 0.57
N VAL A 38 -8.27 0.62 0.81
CA VAL A 38 -7.11 1.41 1.29
C VAL A 38 -6.66 0.90 2.65
N VAL A 39 -7.59 0.67 3.57
CA VAL A 39 -7.27 0.15 4.92
C VAL A 39 -6.65 -1.24 4.82
N LEU A 40 -7.22 -2.13 4.02
CA LEU A 40 -6.70 -3.47 3.75
C LEU A 40 -5.24 -3.41 3.26
N MET A 41 -4.98 -2.59 2.25
CA MET A 41 -3.64 -2.42 1.68
C MET A 41 -2.66 -1.81 2.67
N LEU A 42 -3.10 -0.85 3.49
CA LEU A 42 -2.28 -0.28 4.56
C LEU A 42 -1.85 -1.34 5.57
N LEU A 43 -2.75 -2.26 5.96
CA LEU A 43 -2.39 -3.38 6.84
C LEU A 43 -1.39 -4.34 6.19
N TYR A 44 -1.57 -4.67 4.90
CA TYR A 44 -0.60 -5.48 4.16
C TYR A 44 0.78 -4.82 4.12
N MET A 45 0.84 -3.53 3.79
CA MET A 45 2.10 -2.79 3.74
C MET A 45 2.75 -2.71 5.11
N MET A 46 1.99 -2.43 6.18
CA MET A 46 2.51 -2.43 7.55
C MET A 46 3.21 -3.75 7.92
N LEU A 47 2.63 -4.89 7.54
CA LEU A 47 3.26 -6.19 7.73
C LEU A 47 4.49 -6.39 6.84
N GLY A 48 4.42 -5.93 5.58
CA GLY A 48 5.49 -6.08 4.60
C GLY A 48 6.76 -5.30 4.93
N ILE A 49 6.63 -4.09 5.51
CA ILE A 49 7.78 -3.24 5.85
C ILE A 49 8.26 -3.38 7.30
N ALA A 50 7.63 -4.23 8.11
CA ALA A 50 8.03 -4.44 9.50
C ALA A 50 9.31 -5.29 9.59
N LYS A 51 10.34 -4.78 10.25
CA LYS A 51 11.58 -5.51 10.53
C LYS A 51 11.44 -6.29 11.83
N GLN A 52 11.49 -7.62 11.76
CA GLN A 52 11.36 -8.50 12.94
C GLN A 52 10.11 -8.17 13.80
N GLY A 53 9.01 -7.79 13.15
CA GLY A 53 7.77 -7.39 13.83
C GLY A 53 7.75 -5.94 14.32
N ILE A 54 8.80 -5.16 14.12
CA ILE A 54 8.86 -3.74 14.49
C ILE A 54 8.65 -2.88 13.24
N LEU A 55 7.58 -2.08 13.25
CA LEU A 55 7.32 -1.06 12.24
C LEU A 55 7.88 0.30 12.67
N SER A 56 8.68 0.95 11.81
CA SER A 56 9.13 2.33 12.08
C SER A 56 7.95 3.30 12.08
N LYS A 57 7.88 4.14 13.12
CA LYS A 57 6.86 5.20 13.20
C LYS A 57 7.03 6.22 12.08
N LYS A 58 8.28 6.48 11.64
CA LYS A 58 8.53 7.41 10.55
C LYS A 58 7.95 6.89 9.24
N LEU A 59 8.19 5.62 8.91
CA LEU A 59 7.59 5.00 7.72
C LEU A 59 6.06 5.00 7.79
N PHE A 60 5.49 4.71 8.96
CA PHE A 60 4.04 4.75 9.10
C PHE A 60 3.46 6.14 8.82
N PHE A 61 3.93 7.17 9.53
CA PHE A 61 3.33 8.51 9.46
C PHE A 61 3.76 9.35 8.25
N TYR A 62 4.96 9.12 7.71
CA TYR A 62 5.47 9.92 6.58
C TYR A 62 5.42 9.18 5.24
N CYS A 63 5.25 7.86 5.22
CA CYS A 63 5.09 7.10 3.97
C CYS A 63 3.66 6.56 3.83
N LEU A 64 3.21 5.70 4.77
CA LEU A 64 1.96 4.97 4.60
C LEU A 64 0.70 5.84 4.75
N ILE A 65 0.68 6.74 5.74
CA ILE A 65 -0.48 7.63 5.95
C ILE A 65 -0.66 8.62 4.80
N PRO A 66 0.38 9.34 4.32
CA PRO A 66 0.24 10.23 3.17
C PRO A 66 -0.22 9.48 1.90
N TRP A 67 0.31 8.29 1.66
CA TRP A 67 -0.17 7.43 0.58
C TRP A 67 -1.67 7.12 0.70
N ALA A 68 -2.13 6.75 1.89
CA ALA A 68 -3.54 6.43 2.13
C ALA A 68 -4.45 7.65 1.92
N VAL A 69 -4.00 8.83 2.37
CA VAL A 69 -4.73 10.10 2.16
C VAL A 69 -4.88 10.41 0.68
N ILE A 70 -3.80 10.24 -0.10
CA ILE A 70 -3.84 10.47 -1.55
C ILE A 70 -4.81 9.49 -2.22
N TRP A 71 -4.76 8.20 -1.87
CA TRP A 71 -5.68 7.20 -2.42
C TRP A 71 -7.14 7.50 -2.08
N ILE A 72 -7.44 7.81 -0.83
CA ILE A 72 -8.80 8.19 -0.41
C ILE A 72 -9.28 9.42 -1.17
N ALA A 73 -8.47 10.47 -1.24
CA ALA A 73 -8.80 11.68 -1.99
C ALA A 73 -9.06 11.39 -3.48
N SER A 74 -8.27 10.50 -4.07
CA SER A 74 -8.41 10.08 -5.47
C SER A 74 -9.74 9.35 -5.72
N PHE A 75 -10.13 8.44 -4.83
CA PHE A 75 -11.40 7.73 -4.94
C PHE A 75 -12.59 8.66 -4.72
N THR A 76 -12.50 9.57 -3.74
CA THR A 76 -13.54 10.60 -3.51
C THR A 76 -13.72 11.52 -4.72
N LEU A 77 -12.61 11.98 -5.32
CA LEU A 77 -12.67 12.82 -6.51
C LEU A 77 -13.22 12.06 -7.72
N ALA A 78 -12.85 10.78 -7.86
CA ALA A 78 -13.38 9.93 -8.92
C ALA A 78 -14.90 9.79 -8.82
N ASP A 79 -15.42 9.51 -7.62
CA ASP A 79 -16.86 9.42 -7.37
C ASP A 79 -17.57 10.76 -7.60
N TYR A 80 -17.01 11.85 -7.06
CA TYR A 80 -17.55 13.20 -7.26
C TYR A 80 -17.70 13.56 -8.74
N TYR A 81 -16.65 13.35 -9.54
CA TYR A 81 -16.70 13.67 -10.96
C TYR A 81 -17.55 12.67 -11.77
N ALA A 82 -17.66 11.42 -11.32
CA ALA A 82 -18.55 10.45 -11.95
C ALA A 82 -20.01 10.85 -11.76
N ALA A 83 -20.38 11.31 -10.56
CA ALA A 83 -21.71 11.82 -10.27
C ALA A 83 -22.00 13.15 -11.00
N LEU A 84 -21.04 14.08 -10.98
CA LEU A 84 -21.19 15.41 -11.60
C LEU A 84 -21.46 15.33 -13.11
N PHE A 85 -20.84 14.36 -13.80
CA PHE A 85 -20.95 14.18 -15.25
C PHE A 85 -21.76 12.92 -15.62
N ALA A 86 -22.58 12.41 -14.70
CA ALA A 86 -23.41 11.24 -14.97
C ALA A 86 -24.38 11.51 -16.14
N GLY A 87 -24.27 10.71 -17.21
CA GLY A 87 -25.12 10.84 -18.40
C GLY A 87 -24.81 12.06 -19.29
N ALA A 88 -23.71 12.77 -19.05
CA ALA A 88 -23.31 13.94 -19.83
C ALA A 88 -21.81 13.89 -20.18
N MET A 89 -21.42 14.57 -21.27
CA MET A 89 -20.00 14.78 -21.56
C MET A 89 -19.40 15.77 -20.57
N PRO A 90 -18.18 15.52 -20.06
CA PRO A 90 -17.55 16.43 -19.13
C PRO A 90 -17.21 17.76 -19.82
N SER A 91 -17.38 18.88 -19.10
CA SER A 91 -17.09 20.21 -19.62
C SER A 91 -15.59 20.49 -19.82
N PHE A 92 -14.74 19.63 -19.25
CA PHE A 92 -13.29 19.68 -19.39
C PHE A 92 -12.70 18.27 -19.30
N THR A 93 -11.44 18.14 -19.70
CA THR A 93 -10.66 16.92 -19.52
C THR A 93 -9.39 17.24 -18.76
N ILE A 94 -8.81 16.22 -18.12
CA ILE A 94 -7.50 16.32 -17.45
C ILE A 94 -6.58 15.36 -18.19
N LEU A 95 -5.56 15.90 -18.87
CA LEU A 95 -4.65 15.12 -19.72
C LEU A 95 -5.38 14.27 -20.79
N GLY A 96 -6.54 14.75 -21.27
CA GLY A 96 -7.38 14.02 -22.22
C GLY A 96 -8.30 12.96 -21.61
N PHE A 97 -8.25 12.74 -20.29
CA PHE A 97 -9.13 11.79 -19.60
C PHE A 97 -10.41 12.46 -19.08
N HIS A 98 -11.47 11.65 -18.95
CA HIS A 98 -12.64 12.00 -18.15
C HIS A 98 -12.19 12.35 -16.71
N PRO A 99 -12.68 13.45 -16.08
CA PRO A 99 -12.16 13.90 -14.78
C PRO A 99 -12.21 12.85 -13.67
N SER A 100 -13.22 11.97 -13.66
CA SER A 100 -13.28 10.84 -12.71
C SER A 100 -12.13 9.85 -12.91
N PHE A 101 -11.86 9.47 -14.17
CA PHE A 101 -10.77 8.56 -14.50
C PHE A 101 -9.40 9.20 -14.29
N ALA A 102 -9.27 10.49 -14.63
CA ALA A 102 -8.05 11.25 -14.38
C ALA A 102 -7.67 11.28 -12.90
N SER A 103 -8.66 11.36 -12.00
CA SER A 103 -8.43 11.33 -10.55
C SER A 103 -7.78 10.02 -10.10
N ILE A 104 -8.15 8.89 -10.73
CA ILE A 104 -7.51 7.59 -10.48
C ILE A 104 -6.09 7.54 -11.07
N VAL A 105 -5.91 7.98 -12.31
CA VAL A 105 -4.59 7.96 -12.97
C VAL A 105 -3.58 8.86 -12.23
N VAL A 106 -3.95 10.11 -11.98
CA VAL A 106 -3.05 11.11 -11.40
C VAL A 106 -2.86 10.87 -9.91
N GLY A 107 -3.94 10.64 -9.17
CA GLY A 107 -3.87 10.53 -7.71
C GLY A 107 -3.51 9.13 -7.24
N TYR A 108 -4.34 8.14 -7.55
CA TYR A 108 -4.15 6.76 -7.08
C TYR A 108 -2.87 6.14 -7.69
N TRP A 109 -2.70 6.26 -9.00
CA TRP A 109 -1.61 5.56 -9.68
C TRP A 109 -0.31 6.33 -9.60
N ILE A 110 -0.24 7.52 -10.21
CA ILE A 110 1.00 8.33 -10.22
C ILE A 110 1.32 8.86 -8.82
N GLY A 111 0.37 9.54 -8.18
CA GLY A 111 0.54 10.13 -6.85
C GLY A 111 0.86 9.09 -5.78
N GLY A 112 0.12 7.98 -5.78
CA GLY A 112 0.36 6.86 -4.87
C GLY A 112 1.75 6.25 -5.05
N MET A 113 2.14 5.92 -6.29
CA MET A 113 3.45 5.31 -6.56
C MET A 113 4.60 6.27 -6.26
N LEU A 114 4.50 7.55 -6.64
CA LEU A 114 5.51 8.55 -6.35
C LEU A 114 5.68 8.76 -4.85
N THR A 115 4.58 8.83 -4.09
CA THR A 115 4.61 8.98 -2.63
C THR A 115 5.39 7.86 -1.98
N LEU A 116 5.05 6.60 -2.31
CA LEU A 116 5.76 5.45 -1.76
C LEU A 116 7.23 5.44 -2.19
N THR A 117 7.51 5.71 -3.47
CA THR A 117 8.88 5.64 -4.02
C THR A 117 9.79 6.68 -3.36
N ILE A 118 9.34 7.94 -3.32
CA ILE A 118 10.11 9.03 -2.72
C ILE A 118 10.32 8.76 -1.23
N MET A 119 9.27 8.36 -0.51
CA MET A 119 9.37 8.18 0.93
C MET A 119 10.20 6.95 1.31
N TYR A 120 10.09 5.83 0.58
CA TYR A 120 10.96 4.67 0.80
C TYR A 120 12.41 4.93 0.42
N TYR A 121 12.67 5.75 -0.59
CA TYR A 121 14.03 6.16 -0.92
C TYR A 121 14.63 7.01 0.21
N ASN A 122 13.91 8.03 0.67
CA ASN A 122 14.40 8.93 1.73
C ASN A 122 14.47 8.25 3.11
N LEU A 123 13.60 7.28 3.39
CA LEU A 123 13.57 6.53 4.64
C LEU A 123 14.15 5.12 4.49
N LYS A 124 15.07 4.92 3.54
CA LYS A 124 15.64 3.60 3.21
C LYS A 124 16.13 2.86 4.43
N ASP A 125 16.88 3.51 5.30
CA ASP A 125 17.47 2.87 6.48
C ASP A 125 16.43 2.36 7.48
N GLU A 126 15.22 2.94 7.48
CA GLU A 126 14.12 2.52 8.35
C GLU A 126 13.51 1.18 7.92
N TRP A 127 13.56 0.81 6.62
CA TRP A 127 12.98 -0.44 6.10
C TRP A 127 14.00 -1.45 5.54
N LEU A 128 15.19 -0.98 5.13
CA LEU A 128 16.32 -1.82 4.72
C LEU A 128 17.63 -1.03 4.84
N SER A 129 18.29 -1.11 6.00
CA SER A 129 19.59 -0.45 6.16
C SER A 129 20.66 -1.19 5.38
N GLN A 130 21.76 -0.50 5.04
CA GLN A 130 22.88 -1.16 4.37
C GLN A 130 23.43 -2.32 5.20
N LYS A 131 23.46 -2.18 6.54
CA LYS A 131 23.85 -3.26 7.44
C LYS A 131 22.92 -4.46 7.34
N ASP A 132 21.60 -4.24 7.36
CA ASP A 132 20.62 -5.33 7.24
C ASP A 132 20.80 -6.09 5.92
N TRP A 133 21.12 -5.36 4.85
CA TRP A 133 21.43 -5.96 3.55
C TRP A 133 22.73 -6.75 3.56
N ASP A 134 23.80 -6.20 4.11
CA ASP A 134 25.11 -6.87 4.18
C ASP A 134 25.03 -8.14 5.05
N ASP A 135 24.30 -8.08 6.16
CA ASP A 135 24.05 -9.23 7.04
C ASP A 135 23.22 -10.30 6.32
N PHE A 136 22.24 -9.90 5.51
CA PHE A 136 21.49 -10.83 4.65
C PHE A 136 22.40 -11.49 3.61
N VAL A 137 23.23 -10.74 2.89
CA VAL A 137 24.16 -11.28 1.88
C VAL A 137 25.15 -12.26 2.51
N LYS A 138 25.73 -11.91 3.67
CA LYS A 138 26.62 -12.83 4.41
C LYS A 138 25.92 -14.12 4.81
N LYS A 139 24.67 -14.04 5.28
CA LYS A 139 23.88 -15.21 5.63
C LYS A 139 23.66 -16.13 4.42
N ILE A 140 23.31 -15.58 3.26
CA ILE A 140 23.13 -16.37 2.03
C ILE A 140 24.45 -17.03 1.61
N ALA A 141 25.57 -16.29 1.64
CA ALA A 141 26.88 -16.85 1.30
C ALA A 141 27.26 -18.04 2.22
N SER A 142 26.99 -17.92 3.53
CA SER A 142 27.28 -19.00 4.48
C SER A 142 26.43 -20.26 4.23
N ILE A 143 25.19 -20.11 3.75
CA ILE A 143 24.32 -21.26 3.42
C ILE A 143 24.87 -22.01 2.19
N ASP A 144 25.30 -21.28 1.16
CA ASP A 144 25.89 -21.88 -0.06
C ASP A 144 27.20 -22.62 0.24
N GLU A 145 28.03 -22.13 1.17
CA GLU A 145 29.21 -22.84 1.66
C GLU A 145 28.85 -24.11 2.46
N THR A 146 27.76 -24.07 3.22
CA THR A 146 27.30 -25.22 4.03
C THR A 146 26.70 -26.33 3.16
N GLU A 147 25.97 -25.98 2.09
CA GLU A 147 25.44 -26.95 1.12
C GLU A 147 26.56 -27.59 0.28
N LYS A 148 27.62 -26.86 -0.05
CA LYS A 148 28.81 -27.42 -0.71
C LYS A 148 29.64 -28.33 0.20
N GLY A 149 29.61 -28.10 1.52
CA GLY A 149 30.28 -28.94 2.53
C GLY A 149 29.49 -30.18 2.97
N GLY A 150 28.19 -30.24 2.70
CA GLY A 150 27.31 -31.38 3.03
C GLY A 150 27.27 -32.50 1.99
N ALA A 151 28.00 -32.37 0.88
CA ALA A 151 28.15 -33.37 -0.18
C ALA A 151 29.46 -34.18 -0.06
N GLN A 152 29.88 -34.51 1.16
CA GLN A 152 31.00 -35.40 1.46
C GLN A 152 30.56 -36.57 2.32
#